data_AF-A0A3N7BJT9-F1
#
_entry.id   AF-A0A3N7BJT9-F1
#
_cell.length_a   1.000
_cell.length_b   1.000
_cell.length_c   1.000
_cell.angle_alpha   90.00
_cell.angle_beta   90.00
_cell.angle_gamma   90.00
#
_symmetry.space_group_name_H-M   'P 1'
#
loop_
_entity.id
_entity.type
_entity.pdbx_description
1 polymer ?
#
loop_
_entity_poly.entity_id
_entity_poly.type
_entity_poly.pdbx_seq_one_letter_code
_entity_poly.pdbx_strand_id
1 'polypeptide(L)'
;MKNMLLLLLCLIVLNPQATPQNHKQARPAETVRAFVKWYGTHWEKCSSLETNTINMGVLALKEKEENPPYSINFKGVEAYIGALSETGFFSEKYFETLRNWFKDADHNFKENPQNDGPPEGFQYDRFFLTQEDFLKDIKNIDKIAINEKLLDHNTADVRMHFPYCNITYHYLLSNKNGKWYINAIQNIPFNCRLPKK
;
A
#
# COMPACT_ATOMS: atom_id res chain seq x y z
N MET A 1 34.44 50.60 -54.90
CA MET A 1 33.32 50.45 -53.95
C MET A 1 33.62 49.28 -53.04
N LYS A 2 33.72 49.55 -51.74
CA LYS A 2 33.97 48.58 -50.65
C LYS A 2 32.80 47.58 -50.59
N ASN A 3 33.08 46.31 -50.32
CA ASN A 3 32.20 45.34 -49.64
C ASN A 3 33.08 44.15 -49.23
N MET A 4 33.71 44.20 -48.06
CA MET A 4 33.17 43.87 -46.73
C MET A 4 33.05 42.35 -46.54
N LEU A 5 34.15 41.84 -45.96
CA LEU A 5 34.36 40.56 -45.31
C LEU A 5 33.22 40.28 -44.30
N LEU A 6 32.55 39.13 -44.40
CA LEU A 6 31.67 38.61 -43.35
C LEU A 6 32.22 37.25 -42.89
N LEU A 7 32.99 37.28 -41.81
CA LEU A 7 33.42 36.11 -41.04
C LEU A 7 32.22 35.60 -40.23
N LEU A 8 31.71 34.41 -40.57
CA LEU A 8 30.77 33.68 -39.73
C LEU A 8 31.55 32.88 -38.67
N LEU A 9 31.65 33.44 -37.47
CA LEU A 9 32.02 32.72 -36.25
C LEU A 9 30.83 31.84 -35.83
N CYS A 10 30.85 30.55 -36.17
CA CYS A 10 30.00 29.56 -35.51
C CYS A 10 30.52 29.33 -34.09
N LEU A 11 29.81 29.89 -33.10
CA LEU A 11 29.92 29.52 -31.70
C LEU A 11 29.46 28.06 -31.55
N ILE A 12 30.42 27.16 -31.37
CA ILE A 12 30.15 25.80 -30.87
C ILE A 12 29.72 25.97 -29.42
N VAL A 13 28.41 25.95 -29.17
CA VAL A 13 27.87 25.77 -27.83
C VAL A 13 28.27 24.35 -27.41
N LEU A 14 29.26 24.26 -26.52
CA LEU A 14 29.57 23.03 -25.78
C LEU A 14 28.32 22.65 -25.00
N ASN A 15 27.54 21.72 -25.56
CA ASN A 15 26.47 21.05 -24.86
C ASN A 15 27.15 20.17 -23.78
N PRO A 16 27.04 20.46 -22.48
CA PRO A 16 27.51 19.51 -21.48
C PRO A 16 26.64 18.26 -21.66
N GLN A 17 27.25 17.17 -22.14
CA GLN A 17 26.56 15.88 -22.17
C GLN A 17 26.13 15.56 -20.74
N ALA A 18 24.82 15.61 -20.51
CA ALA A 18 24.22 15.05 -19.31
C ALA A 18 24.64 13.57 -19.27
N THR A 19 25.50 13.23 -18.32
CA THR A 19 25.82 11.84 -18.03
C THR A 19 24.51 11.14 -17.65
N PRO A 20 24.17 10.00 -18.29
CA PRO A 20 22.99 9.26 -17.88
C PRO A 20 23.19 8.83 -16.43
N GLN A 21 22.44 9.44 -15.51
CA GLN A 21 22.35 8.94 -14.14
C GLN A 21 21.78 7.54 -14.23
N ASN A 22 22.66 6.55 -14.03
CA ASN A 22 22.31 5.15 -13.89
C ASN A 22 21.58 4.98 -12.55
N HIS A 23 20.34 5.47 -12.49
CA HIS A 23 19.43 5.21 -11.38
C HIS A 23 19.05 3.75 -11.47
N LYS A 24 19.74 2.91 -10.70
CA LYS A 24 19.40 1.50 -10.55
C LYS A 24 17.94 1.42 -10.13
N GLN A 25 17.11 0.95 -11.06
CA GLN A 25 15.67 0.82 -10.86
C GLN A 25 15.42 -0.13 -9.68
N ALA A 26 14.60 0.31 -8.71
CA ALA A 26 14.23 -0.55 -7.59
C ALA A 26 13.52 -1.81 -8.11
N ARG A 27 13.82 -2.97 -7.54
CA ARG A 27 13.15 -4.23 -7.85
C ARG A 27 11.80 -4.32 -7.14
N PRO A 28 10.81 -5.06 -7.67
CA PRO A 28 9.55 -5.31 -6.98
C PRO A 28 9.72 -5.75 -5.51
N ALA A 29 10.62 -6.69 -5.24
CA ALA A 29 10.92 -7.18 -3.90
C ALA A 29 11.49 -6.10 -2.97
N GLU A 30 12.29 -5.18 -3.50
CA GLU A 30 12.84 -4.05 -2.73
C GLU A 30 11.72 -3.08 -2.34
N THR A 31 10.78 -2.82 -3.24
CA THR A 31 9.57 -2.03 -2.95
C THR A 31 8.72 -2.66 -1.85
N VAL A 32 8.45 -3.97 -1.94
CA VAL A 32 7.68 -4.69 -0.90
C VAL A 32 8.40 -4.66 0.44
N ARG A 33 9.71 -4.92 0.46
CA ARG A 33 10.52 -4.85 1.69
C ARG A 33 10.49 -3.46 2.31
N ALA A 34 10.64 -2.42 1.50
CA ALA A 34 10.58 -1.03 1.96
C ALA A 34 9.22 -0.68 2.54
N PHE A 35 8.13 -1.09 1.88
CA PHE A 35 6.77 -0.94 2.40
C PHE A 35 6.60 -1.63 3.77
N VAL A 36 6.93 -2.91 3.86
CA VAL A 36 6.74 -3.69 5.10
C VAL A 36 7.56 -3.10 6.25
N LYS A 37 8.79 -2.67 5.98
CA LYS A 37 9.65 -2.01 6.97
C LYS A 37 9.07 -0.66 7.42
N TRP A 38 8.62 0.16 6.48
CA TRP A 38 7.96 1.43 6.78
C TRP A 38 6.69 1.20 7.61
N TYR A 39 5.88 0.23 7.24
CA TYR A 39 4.63 -0.05 7.93
C TYR A 39 4.88 -0.50 9.37
N GLY A 40 5.87 -1.38 9.60
CA GLY A 40 6.25 -1.79 10.96
C GLY A 40 6.69 -0.64 11.87
N THR A 41 7.32 0.41 11.33
CA THR A 41 7.72 1.59 12.12
C THR A 41 6.61 2.63 12.27
N HIS A 42 5.55 2.55 11.47
CA HIS A 42 4.42 3.48 11.47
C HIS A 42 3.09 2.80 11.85
N TRP A 43 3.14 1.59 12.40
CA TRP A 43 1.97 0.75 12.62
C TRP A 43 0.92 1.45 13.49
N GLU A 44 1.33 2.03 14.63
CA GLU A 44 0.42 2.74 15.55
C GLU A 44 -0.28 3.91 14.87
N LYS A 45 0.45 4.70 14.07
CA LYS A 45 -0.13 5.80 13.29
C LYS A 45 -1.14 5.29 12.27
N CYS A 46 -0.81 4.22 11.56
CA CYS A 46 -1.70 3.62 10.57
C CYS A 46 -2.95 3.03 11.22
N SER A 47 -2.81 2.32 12.34
CA SER A 47 -3.92 1.76 13.12
C SER A 47 -4.84 2.84 13.66
N SER A 48 -4.27 3.96 14.16
CA SER A 48 -5.06 5.12 14.59
C SER A 48 -5.86 5.75 13.44
N LEU A 49 -5.22 5.92 12.27
CA LEU A 49 -5.90 6.45 11.08
C LEU A 49 -7.01 5.50 10.58
N GLU A 50 -6.76 4.19 10.57
CA GLU A 50 -7.76 3.18 10.21
C GLU A 50 -8.93 3.20 11.20
N THR A 51 -8.67 3.31 12.50
CA THR A 51 -9.75 3.40 13.52
C THR A 51 -10.67 4.59 13.27
N ASN A 52 -10.11 5.73 12.82
CA ASN A 52 -10.89 6.93 12.49
C ASN A 52 -11.75 6.79 11.23
N THR A 53 -11.64 5.69 10.49
CA THR A 53 -12.50 5.40 9.32
C THR A 53 -13.87 4.87 9.70
N ILE A 54 -14.09 4.51 10.97
CA ILE A 54 -15.37 4.01 11.47
C ILE A 54 -15.94 5.01 12.46
N ASN A 55 -17.20 5.39 12.28
CA ASN A 55 -17.96 6.03 13.34
C ASN A 55 -18.39 4.92 14.30
N MET A 56 -17.63 4.73 15.38
CA MET A 56 -18.06 3.82 16.43
C MET A 56 -19.33 4.37 17.06
N GLY A 57 -20.35 3.51 17.21
CA GLY A 57 -21.52 3.80 18.02
C GLY A 57 -21.04 4.38 19.34
N VAL A 58 -21.32 5.65 19.54
CA VAL A 58 -20.65 6.45 20.55
C VAL A 58 -21.03 5.91 21.93
N LEU A 59 -20.07 5.30 22.65
CA LEU A 59 -20.04 5.22 24.12
C LEU A 59 -19.88 6.63 24.73
N ALA A 60 -20.58 7.65 24.22
CA ALA A 60 -20.77 8.86 24.99
C ALA A 60 -21.69 8.45 26.11
N LEU A 61 -21.09 8.39 27.28
CA LEU A 61 -21.71 8.43 28.60
C LEU A 61 -22.53 9.73 28.76
N LYS A 62 -23.49 9.95 27.88
CA LYS A 62 -24.48 11.03 27.89
C LYS A 62 -25.77 10.52 27.27
N GLU A 63 -26.56 9.86 28.12
CA GLU A 63 -28.02 9.96 28.13
C GLU A 63 -28.73 9.91 26.76
N LYS A 64 -28.36 8.94 25.91
CA LYS A 64 -29.21 8.49 24.81
C LYS A 64 -29.31 6.97 24.85
N GLU A 65 -30.54 6.49 24.91
CA GLU A 65 -30.91 5.09 25.14
C GLU A 65 -30.58 4.12 23.99
N GLU A 66 -29.86 4.55 22.95
CA GLU A 66 -29.50 3.68 21.82
C GLU A 66 -28.07 3.94 21.35
N ASN A 67 -27.22 2.90 21.42
CA ASN A 67 -25.94 2.87 20.73
C ASN A 67 -26.22 2.76 19.22
N PRO A 68 -25.93 3.80 18.42
CA PRO A 68 -26.19 3.73 16.98
C PRO A 68 -25.27 2.68 16.34
N PRO A 69 -25.74 2.01 15.27
CA PRO A 69 -24.91 1.02 14.58
C PRO A 69 -23.69 1.67 13.95
N TYR A 70 -22.68 0.84 13.67
CA TYR A 70 -21.48 1.26 12.96
C TYR A 70 -21.83 1.89 11.61
N SER A 71 -21.01 2.87 11.19
CA SER A 71 -21.05 3.45 9.85
C SER A 71 -19.65 3.90 9.46
N ILE A 72 -19.41 4.08 8.16
CA ILE A 72 -18.11 4.52 7.68
C ILE A 72 -17.99 6.04 7.74
N ASN A 73 -16.90 6.51 8.34
CA ASN A 73 -16.45 7.89 8.25
C ASN A 73 -15.66 8.10 6.96
N PHE A 74 -16.33 8.42 5.85
CA PHE A 74 -15.67 8.63 4.56
C PHE A 74 -14.64 9.77 4.57
N LYS A 75 -14.79 10.76 5.45
CA LYS A 75 -13.75 11.79 5.64
C LYS A 75 -12.48 11.18 6.26
N GLY A 76 -12.65 10.29 7.23
CA GLY A 76 -11.57 9.49 7.82
C GLY A 76 -10.92 8.57 6.80
N VAL A 77 -11.71 7.95 5.92
CA VAL A 77 -11.22 7.11 4.81
C VAL A 77 -10.29 7.89 3.88
N GLU A 78 -10.69 9.07 3.41
CA GLU A 78 -9.82 9.86 2.51
C GLU A 78 -8.58 10.41 3.24
N ALA A 79 -8.67 10.69 4.54
CA ALA A 79 -7.49 11.05 5.34
C ALA A 79 -6.51 9.87 5.48
N TYR A 80 -7.02 8.65 5.69
CA TYR A 80 -6.23 7.43 5.75
C TYR A 80 -5.57 7.12 4.40
N ILE A 81 -6.33 7.19 3.30
CA ILE A 81 -5.81 7.03 1.94
C ILE A 81 -4.76 8.10 1.63
N GLY A 82 -5.01 9.35 2.00
CA GLY A 82 -4.04 10.45 1.86
C GLY A 82 -2.71 10.12 2.50
N ALA A 83 -2.71 9.70 3.77
CA ALA A 83 -1.50 9.30 4.48
C ALA A 83 -0.77 8.11 3.82
N LEU A 84 -1.50 7.15 3.26
CA LEU A 84 -0.90 6.04 2.51
C LEU A 84 -0.35 6.48 1.15
N SER A 85 -1.02 7.40 0.47
CA SER A 85 -0.58 7.95 -0.82
C SER A 85 0.76 8.67 -0.71
N GLU A 86 1.00 9.38 0.38
CA GLU A 86 2.25 10.10 0.66
C GLU A 86 3.47 9.17 0.76
N THR A 87 3.25 7.89 1.09
CA THR A 87 4.33 6.88 1.12
C THR A 87 4.88 6.56 -0.27
N GLY A 88 4.05 6.74 -1.31
CA GLY A 88 4.40 6.40 -2.68
C GLY A 88 4.60 4.91 -2.94
N PHE A 89 4.13 4.01 -2.06
CA PHE A 89 4.21 2.55 -2.25
C PHE A 89 3.04 1.99 -3.07
N PHE A 90 1.89 2.62 -3.02
CA PHE A 90 0.64 2.07 -3.57
C PHE A 90 0.25 2.76 -4.88
N SER A 91 -0.42 2.02 -5.74
CA SER A 91 -0.99 2.58 -6.98
C SER A 91 -2.38 3.15 -6.74
N GLU A 92 -2.85 3.98 -7.69
CA GLU A 92 -4.25 4.43 -7.66
C GLU A 92 -5.24 3.26 -7.69
N LYS A 93 -4.92 2.17 -8.39
CA LYS A 93 -5.74 0.95 -8.41
C LYS A 93 -5.92 0.36 -7.00
N TYR A 94 -4.88 0.40 -6.17
CA TYR A 94 -4.98 -0.03 -4.77
C TYR A 94 -5.95 0.86 -4.01
N PHE A 95 -5.85 2.19 -4.17
CA PHE A 95 -6.73 3.14 -3.50
C PHE A 95 -8.18 3.07 -3.97
N GLU A 96 -8.44 2.87 -5.26
CA GLU A 96 -9.78 2.59 -5.78
C GLU A 96 -10.38 1.34 -5.15
N THR A 97 -9.60 0.26 -5.05
CA THR A 97 -10.03 -0.98 -4.39
C THR A 97 -10.34 -0.73 -2.91
N LEU A 98 -9.50 0.03 -2.22
CA LEU A 98 -9.69 0.36 -0.81
C LEU A 98 -10.94 1.22 -0.58
N ARG A 99 -11.19 2.23 -1.44
CA ARG A 99 -12.43 3.03 -1.39
C ARG A 99 -13.67 2.17 -1.60
N ASN A 100 -13.62 1.23 -2.54
CA ASN A 100 -14.74 0.32 -2.78
C ASN A 100 -14.97 -0.60 -1.58
N TRP A 101 -13.91 -1.15 -0.97
CA TRP A 101 -14.04 -1.94 0.25
C TRP A 101 -14.75 -1.18 1.38
N PHE A 102 -14.42 0.11 1.57
CA PHE A 102 -15.12 0.95 2.55
C PHE A 102 -16.59 1.22 2.19
N LYS A 103 -16.92 1.37 0.91
CA LYS A 103 -18.33 1.49 0.48
C LYS A 103 -19.11 0.21 0.74
N ASP A 104 -18.49 -0.94 0.46
CA ASP A 104 -19.10 -2.24 0.70
C ASP A 104 -19.30 -2.49 2.20
N ALA A 105 -18.35 -2.09 3.04
CA ALA A 105 -18.48 -2.14 4.49
C ALA A 105 -19.62 -1.22 5.00
N ASP A 106 -19.73 0.01 4.48
CA ASP A 106 -20.82 0.93 4.83
C ASP A 106 -22.20 0.39 4.41
N HIS A 107 -22.27 -0.26 3.25
CA HIS A 107 -23.49 -0.96 2.82
C HIS A 107 -23.80 -2.12 3.75
N ASN A 108 -22.81 -2.94 4.11
CA ASN A 108 -22.99 -4.06 5.03
C ASN A 108 -23.49 -3.60 6.41
N PHE A 109 -22.96 -2.52 6.96
CA PHE A 109 -23.43 -2.01 8.26
C PHE A 109 -24.88 -1.51 8.23
N LYS A 110 -25.39 -1.08 7.06
CA LYS A 110 -26.78 -0.67 6.89
C LYS A 110 -27.72 -1.88 6.79
N GLU A 111 -27.31 -2.91 6.04
CA GLU A 111 -28.08 -4.15 5.87
C GLU A 111 -28.03 -5.04 7.12
N ASN A 112 -26.89 -5.03 7.82
CA ASN A 112 -26.60 -5.84 9.00
C ASN A 112 -26.11 -4.95 10.16
N PRO A 113 -27.00 -4.19 10.82
CA PRO A 113 -26.62 -3.30 11.91
C PRO A 113 -25.89 -4.02 13.05
N GLN A 114 -24.67 -3.56 13.34
CA GLN A 114 -23.85 -4.02 14.46
C GLN A 114 -23.51 -2.82 15.35
N ASN A 115 -23.62 -2.98 16.66
CA ASN A 115 -23.30 -1.95 17.65
C ASN A 115 -22.59 -2.49 18.89
N ASP A 116 -22.16 -3.76 18.85
CA ASP A 116 -21.39 -4.42 19.89
C ASP A 116 -20.25 -5.22 19.25
N GLY A 117 -19.15 -5.35 20.00
CA GLY A 117 -17.92 -5.99 19.57
C GLY A 117 -17.18 -5.28 18.43
N PRO A 118 -16.07 -5.84 17.96
CA PRO A 118 -15.34 -5.28 16.82
C PRO A 118 -16.16 -5.32 15.51
N PRO A 119 -16.24 -4.21 14.74
CA PRO A 119 -17.00 -4.17 13.49
C PRO A 119 -16.54 -5.23 12.50
N GLU A 120 -17.48 -5.89 11.83
CA GLU A 120 -17.18 -6.92 10.82
C GLU A 120 -16.23 -6.42 9.74
N GLY A 121 -15.15 -7.18 9.52
CA GLY A 121 -14.11 -6.83 8.54
C GLY A 121 -13.02 -5.90 9.07
N PHE A 122 -13.13 -5.44 10.31
CA PHE A 122 -12.16 -4.56 10.98
C PHE A 122 -11.44 -5.24 12.15
N GLN A 123 -11.59 -6.56 12.32
CA GLN A 123 -10.96 -7.31 13.42
C GLN A 123 -9.52 -7.72 13.14
N TYR A 124 -8.99 -7.37 11.97
CA TYR A 124 -7.69 -7.82 11.49
C TYR A 124 -6.89 -6.63 11.02
N ASP A 125 -5.56 -6.77 11.02
CA ASP A 125 -4.67 -5.82 10.37
C ASP A 125 -5.04 -5.62 8.89
N ARG A 126 -5.09 -4.37 8.41
CA ARG A 126 -5.52 -4.06 7.04
C ARG A 126 -4.64 -4.64 5.96
N PHE A 127 -3.32 -4.64 6.15
CA PHE A 127 -2.37 -5.05 5.12
C PHE A 127 -2.02 -6.52 5.24
N PHE A 128 -2.03 -7.06 6.45
CA PHE A 128 -1.68 -8.45 6.72
C PHE A 128 -2.89 -9.35 6.96
N LEU A 129 -4.10 -8.82 7.04
CA LEU A 129 -5.35 -9.58 7.13
C LEU A 129 -5.25 -10.68 8.21
N THR A 130 -4.67 -10.34 9.36
CA THR A 130 -4.41 -11.26 10.48
C THR A 130 -4.57 -10.56 11.83
N GLN A 131 -4.89 -11.34 12.86
CA GLN A 131 -4.81 -10.96 14.27
C GLN A 131 -3.50 -11.43 14.94
N GLU A 132 -2.73 -12.26 14.23
CA GLU A 132 -1.46 -12.79 14.73
C GLU A 132 -0.39 -11.69 14.85
N ASP A 133 0.56 -11.87 15.77
CA ASP A 133 1.67 -10.92 15.98
C ASP A 133 2.70 -10.98 14.83
N PHE A 134 2.38 -10.31 13.73
CA PHE A 134 3.24 -10.17 12.55
C PHE A 134 4.40 -9.18 12.77
N LEU A 135 4.34 -8.33 13.82
CA LEU A 135 5.39 -7.34 14.09
C LEU A 135 6.72 -8.02 14.46
N LYS A 136 6.69 -9.23 15.02
CA LYS A 136 7.88 -10.05 15.27
C LYS A 136 8.61 -10.45 13.99
N ASP A 137 7.88 -10.73 12.91
CA ASP A 137 8.46 -10.99 11.59
C ASP A 137 9.06 -9.72 11.00
N ILE A 138 8.36 -8.59 11.10
CA ILE A 138 8.84 -7.31 10.54
C ILE A 138 10.16 -6.87 11.19
N LYS A 139 10.37 -7.12 12.49
CA LYS A 139 11.66 -6.85 13.15
C LYS A 139 12.85 -7.57 12.50
N ASN A 140 12.60 -8.70 11.85
CA ASN A 140 13.60 -9.49 11.15
C ASN A 140 13.42 -9.45 9.62
N ILE A 141 12.70 -8.45 9.09
CA ILE A 141 12.30 -8.40 7.69
C ILE A 141 13.48 -8.60 6.75
N ASP A 142 14.64 -8.00 7.05
CA ASP A 142 15.86 -8.06 6.24
C ASP A 142 16.43 -9.48 6.07
N LYS A 143 16.04 -10.42 6.95
CA LYS A 143 16.39 -11.85 6.87
C LYS A 143 15.32 -12.70 6.18
N ILE A 144 14.12 -12.16 5.97
CA ILE A 144 13.02 -12.87 5.31
C ILE A 144 13.29 -12.93 3.81
N ALA A 145 13.29 -14.16 3.29
CA ALA A 145 13.38 -14.44 1.87
C ALA A 145 12.10 -13.98 1.15
N ILE A 146 12.29 -13.31 0.02
CA ILE A 146 11.21 -12.86 -0.86
C ILE A 146 11.36 -13.62 -2.18
N ASN A 147 10.27 -14.22 -2.64
CA ASN A 147 10.18 -14.77 -3.98
C ASN A 147 9.56 -13.71 -4.89
N GLU A 148 10.25 -13.34 -5.96
CA GLU A 148 9.79 -12.39 -6.96
C GLU A 148 9.69 -13.08 -8.31
N LYS A 149 8.55 -12.90 -8.97
CA LYS A 149 8.31 -13.34 -10.34
C LYS A 149 7.79 -12.18 -11.17
N LEU A 150 8.56 -11.77 -12.18
CA LEU A 150 8.05 -10.89 -13.22
C LEU A 150 7.00 -11.66 -14.04
N LEU A 151 5.80 -11.09 -14.15
CA LEU A 151 4.74 -11.63 -15.00
C LEU A 151 4.89 -11.08 -16.42
N ASP A 152 5.31 -9.81 -16.52
CA ASP A 152 5.70 -9.13 -17.75
C ASP A 152 6.67 -7.97 -17.41
N HIS A 153 6.94 -7.08 -18.37
CA HIS A 153 7.85 -5.93 -18.19
C HIS A 153 7.36 -4.89 -17.18
N ASN A 154 6.06 -4.82 -16.93
CA ASN A 154 5.40 -3.86 -16.07
C ASN A 154 4.63 -4.48 -14.91
N THR A 155 4.64 -5.80 -14.73
CA THR A 155 3.86 -6.49 -13.70
C THR A 155 4.70 -7.54 -12.97
N ALA A 156 4.57 -7.61 -11.65
CA ALA A 156 5.27 -8.57 -10.81
C ALA A 156 4.37 -9.19 -9.73
N ASP A 157 4.57 -10.48 -9.47
CA ASP A 157 4.10 -11.23 -8.31
C ASP A 157 5.26 -11.30 -7.32
N VAL A 158 5.01 -10.87 -6.07
CA VAL A 158 5.98 -10.95 -4.98
C VAL A 158 5.35 -11.72 -3.83
N ARG A 159 6.06 -12.70 -3.29
CA ARG A 159 5.64 -13.52 -2.15
C ARG A 159 6.63 -13.41 -1.02
N MET A 160 6.11 -13.17 0.17
CA MET A 160 6.88 -12.99 1.39
C MET A 160 6.27 -13.86 2.48
N HIS A 161 7.05 -14.81 2.98
CA HIS A 161 6.62 -15.70 4.06
C HIS A 161 7.08 -15.12 5.40
N PHE A 162 6.12 -14.91 6.30
CA PHE A 162 6.34 -14.49 7.68
C PHE A 162 6.42 -15.75 8.55
N PRO A 163 7.62 -16.19 8.97
CA PRO A 163 7.80 -17.45 9.69
C PRO A 163 7.19 -17.46 11.09
N TYR A 164 7.11 -16.32 11.78
CA TYR A 164 6.58 -16.26 13.14
C TYR A 164 5.04 -16.42 13.14
N CYS A 165 4.31 -15.65 12.32
CA CYS A 165 2.86 -15.85 12.19
C CYS A 165 2.46 -16.96 11.21
N ASN A 166 3.43 -17.57 10.52
CA ASN A 166 3.26 -18.65 9.55
C ASN A 166 2.28 -18.31 8.40
N ILE A 167 2.33 -17.07 7.91
CA ILE A 167 1.48 -16.58 6.81
C ILE A 167 2.36 -16.25 5.60
N THR A 168 1.85 -16.50 4.40
CA THR A 168 2.48 -16.01 3.16
C THR A 168 1.65 -14.87 2.60
N TYR A 169 2.29 -13.72 2.44
CA TYR A 169 1.70 -12.55 1.80
C TYR A 169 2.04 -12.53 0.33
N HIS A 170 1.03 -12.27 -0.49
CA HIS A 170 1.14 -12.12 -1.92
C HIS A 170 0.86 -10.67 -2.29
N TYR A 171 1.80 -10.07 -3.02
CA TYR A 171 1.75 -8.70 -3.50
C TYR A 171 1.74 -8.72 -5.02
N LEU A 172 0.74 -8.06 -5.62
CA LEU A 172 0.74 -7.76 -7.04
C LEU A 172 1.24 -6.34 -7.23
N LEU A 173 2.27 -6.15 -8.06
CA LEU A 173 2.85 -4.84 -8.34
C LEU A 173 2.76 -4.48 -9.82
N SER A 174 2.69 -3.19 -10.11
CA SER A 174 2.90 -2.64 -11.45
C SER A 174 4.03 -1.62 -11.49
N ASN A 175 4.78 -1.61 -12.59
CA ASN A 175 5.75 -0.59 -12.90
C ASN A 175 5.10 0.56 -13.68
N LYS A 176 5.35 1.79 -13.24
CA LYS A 176 5.05 3.00 -14.01
C LYS A 176 6.29 3.89 -14.01
N ASN A 177 6.85 4.15 -15.18
CA ASN A 177 8.02 5.00 -15.39
C ASN A 177 9.22 4.61 -14.50
N GLY A 178 9.50 3.31 -14.40
CA GLY A 178 10.62 2.80 -13.62
C GLY A 178 10.31 2.60 -12.13
N LYS A 179 9.18 3.08 -11.60
CA LYS A 179 8.81 2.88 -10.20
C LYS A 179 7.75 1.78 -10.04
N TRP A 180 7.96 0.87 -9.09
CA TRP A 180 7.00 -0.17 -8.74
C TRP A 180 6.01 0.32 -7.68
N TYR A 181 4.75 -0.08 -7.86
CA TYR A 181 3.64 0.25 -6.97
C TYR A 181 2.86 -1.01 -6.64
N ILE A 182 2.45 -1.15 -5.38
CA ILE A 182 1.57 -2.22 -4.90
C ILE A 182 0.15 -1.95 -5.39
N ASN A 183 -0.41 -2.92 -6.11
CA ASN A 183 -1.78 -2.91 -6.62
C ASN A 183 -2.74 -3.70 -5.73
N ALA A 184 -2.25 -4.75 -5.09
CA ALA A 184 -3.04 -5.60 -4.20
C ALA A 184 -2.12 -6.31 -3.20
N ILE A 185 -2.68 -6.60 -2.02
CA ILE A 185 -2.07 -7.44 -0.99
C ILE A 185 -3.10 -8.50 -0.60
N GLN A 186 -2.66 -9.74 -0.49
CA GLN A 186 -3.49 -10.88 -0.11
C GLN A 186 -2.73 -11.73 0.90
N ASN A 187 -3.43 -12.25 1.91
CA ASN A 187 -2.92 -13.40 2.65
C ASN A 187 -3.26 -14.68 1.86
N ILE A 188 -2.30 -15.57 1.70
CA ILE A 188 -2.55 -16.92 1.19
C ILE A 188 -2.42 -17.85 2.39
N PRO A 189 -3.54 -18.34 2.96
CA PRO A 189 -3.48 -19.37 3.98
C PRO A 189 -2.67 -20.56 3.45
N PHE A 190 -1.81 -21.14 4.29
CA PHE A 190 -0.90 -22.24 3.91
C PHE A 190 -1.60 -23.43 3.23
N ASN A 191 -2.91 -23.60 3.44
CA ASN A 191 -3.74 -24.66 2.86
C ASN A 191 -4.13 -24.42 1.39
N CYS A 192 -3.94 -23.22 0.84
CA CYS A 192 -4.13 -22.93 -0.58
C CYS A 192 -2.81 -23.13 -1.35
N ARG A 193 -2.23 -24.34 -1.30
CA ARG A 193 -1.20 -24.72 -2.26
C ARG A 193 -1.86 -24.96 -3.61
N LEU A 194 -1.62 -24.07 -4.57
CA LEU A 194 -1.88 -24.35 -5.97
C LEU A 194 -1.19 -25.68 -6.35
N PRO A 195 -1.83 -26.50 -7.21
CA PRO A 195 -1.28 -27.79 -7.62
C PRO A 195 0.13 -27.58 -8.16
N LYS A 196 1.07 -28.40 -7.67
CA LYS A 196 2.40 -28.51 -8.24
C LYS A 196 2.21 -28.88 -9.72
N LYS A 197 2.66 -28.01 -10.62
CA LYS A 197 2.87 -28.38 -12.03
C LYS A 197 4.04 -29.34 -12.13
#